data_AF-A0A936GMM0-F1
#
_entry.id   AF-A0A936GMM0-F1
#
_cell.length_a   1.000
_cell.length_b   1.000
_cell.length_c   1.000
_cell.angle_alpha   90.00
_cell.angle_beta   90.00
_cell.angle_gamma   90.00
#
_symmetry.space_group_name_H-M   'P 1'
#
loop_
_entity.id
_entity.type
_entity.pdbx_description
1 polymer ?
#
loop_
_entity_poly.entity_id
_entity_poly.type
_entity_poly.pdbx_seq_one_letter_code
_entity_poly.pdbx_strand_id
1 'polypeptide(L)'
;MANVESVEVLKGPVAVLYGQVEPGGMVNVMTKQPLATHYYGFRQQFGSYDLYRTSLDATGPVTKRKDLLYRMNLSYENSGSFHEFVNKEDVFLAPVLKWNISPRTQATFELEYNHQHKGLDGGGVPFLNGQLMNVPIGRNYGEYSPGTVETVFGSFNWSHQFNDDWSIKHRFGVNQQHDTTALVYPLLSDNVNVEREFFGTNNQYNTYSTNLDLIGHFDTWG
;
A
#
# COMPACT_ATOMS: atom_id res chain seq x y z
N MET A 1 -0.39 -0.02 6.39
CA MET A 1 -1.45 -0.89 5.83
C MET A 1 -2.02 -1.81 6.90
N ALA A 2 -3.36 -1.83 7.07
CA ALA A 2 -4.08 -2.66 8.05
C ALA A 2 -5.16 -3.55 7.42
N ASN A 3 -5.36 -3.44 6.10
CA ASN A 3 -6.37 -4.14 5.32
C ASN A 3 -5.82 -5.33 4.53
N VAL A 4 -4.59 -5.79 4.78
CA VAL A 4 -4.02 -6.94 4.07
C VAL A 4 -4.63 -8.25 4.60
N GLU A 5 -5.11 -9.09 3.69
CA GLU A 5 -5.56 -10.46 3.98
C GLU A 5 -4.42 -11.46 3.76
N SER A 6 -3.78 -11.38 2.59
CA SER A 6 -2.65 -12.23 2.24
C SER A 6 -1.63 -11.51 1.34
N VAL A 7 -0.42 -12.05 1.32
CA VAL A 7 0.65 -11.64 0.40
C VAL A 7 1.12 -12.88 -0.34
N GLU A 8 1.03 -12.86 -1.66
CA GLU A 8 1.40 -13.94 -2.56
C GLU A 8 2.66 -13.54 -3.32
N VAL A 9 3.64 -14.45 -3.41
CA VAL A 9 4.92 -14.18 -4.08
C VAL A 9 5.11 -15.16 -5.23
N LEU A 10 5.12 -14.63 -6.44
CA LEU A 10 5.40 -15.36 -7.67
C LEU A 10 6.85 -15.11 -8.07
N LYS A 11 7.67 -16.14 -8.12
CA LYS A 11 9.10 -16.05 -8.45
C LYS A 11 9.35 -16.41 -9.91
N GLY A 12 10.22 -15.66 -10.58
CA GLY A 12 10.60 -15.90 -11.97
C GLY A 12 9.73 -15.15 -12.99
N PRO A 13 9.90 -15.43 -14.30
CA PRO A 13 9.24 -14.65 -15.36
C PRO A 13 7.71 -14.87 -15.36
N VAL A 14 6.95 -13.90 -14.88
CA VAL A 14 5.47 -13.95 -14.79
C VAL A 14 4.76 -13.22 -15.93
N ALA A 15 5.52 -12.79 -16.96
CA ALA A 15 5.04 -11.87 -17.99
C ALA A 15 3.83 -12.36 -18.80
N VAL A 16 3.65 -13.69 -18.90
CA VAL A 16 2.53 -14.29 -19.65
C VAL A 16 1.17 -13.98 -19.01
N LEU A 17 1.08 -13.86 -17.69
CA LEU A 17 -0.18 -13.63 -16.96
C LEU A 17 -0.36 -12.18 -16.52
N TYR A 18 0.74 -11.42 -16.37
CA TYR A 18 0.72 -10.10 -15.73
C TYR A 18 1.38 -8.98 -16.56
N GLY A 19 1.78 -9.25 -17.81
CA GLY A 19 2.32 -8.25 -18.72
C GLY A 19 3.77 -7.85 -18.40
N GLN A 20 4.08 -6.55 -18.44
CA GLN A 20 5.43 -6.06 -18.18
C GLN A 20 5.77 -6.15 -16.69
N VAL A 21 6.34 -7.27 -16.29
CA VAL A 21 6.83 -7.53 -14.93
C VAL A 21 8.35 -7.69 -14.99
N GLU A 22 9.04 -7.12 -14.01
CA GLU A 22 10.49 -7.31 -13.85
C GLU A 22 10.82 -8.81 -13.74
N PRO A 23 11.96 -9.27 -14.28
CA PRO A 23 12.28 -10.70 -14.36
C PRO A 23 12.47 -11.39 -12.99
N GLY A 24 12.53 -10.61 -11.90
CA GLY A 24 12.59 -11.12 -10.54
C GLY A 24 11.30 -11.78 -10.04
N GLY A 25 10.15 -11.45 -10.63
CA GLY A 25 8.84 -11.95 -10.22
C GLY A 25 7.88 -10.85 -9.76
N MET A 26 6.84 -11.22 -9.02
CA MET A 26 5.79 -10.31 -8.57
C MET A 26 5.32 -10.63 -7.15
N VAL A 27 5.00 -9.57 -6.39
CA VAL A 27 4.31 -9.67 -5.10
C VAL A 27 2.88 -9.17 -5.30
N ASN A 28 1.91 -10.01 -5.01
CA ASN A 28 0.49 -9.66 -5.03
C ASN A 28 -0.02 -9.51 -3.59
N VAL A 29 -0.60 -8.36 -3.28
CA VAL A 29 -1.18 -8.06 -1.97
C VAL A 29 -2.69 -8.12 -2.10
N MET A 30 -3.31 -9.11 -1.45
CA MET A 30 -4.75 -9.25 -1.45
C MET A 30 -5.33 -8.50 -0.26
N THR A 31 -6.31 -7.63 -0.53
CA THR A 31 -7.00 -6.85 0.49
C THR A 31 -8.14 -7.62 1.13
N LYS A 32 -8.43 -7.27 2.38
CA LYS A 32 -9.54 -7.76 3.18
C LYS A 32 -10.87 -7.35 2.57
N GLN A 33 -11.69 -8.34 2.24
CA GLN A 33 -13.03 -8.12 1.67
C GLN A 33 -14.13 -8.18 2.74
N PRO A 34 -15.32 -7.58 2.52
CA PRO A 34 -16.46 -7.64 3.43
C PRO A 34 -16.97 -9.06 3.69
N LEU A 35 -17.38 -9.32 4.94
CA LEU A 35 -17.94 -10.59 5.39
C LEU A 35 -19.45 -10.50 5.60
N ALA A 36 -20.17 -11.60 5.36
CA ALA A 36 -21.62 -11.71 5.63
C ALA A 36 -21.96 -11.93 7.11
N THR A 37 -20.94 -12.04 7.96
CA THR A 37 -21.02 -12.19 9.40
C THR A 37 -20.30 -11.03 10.06
N HIS A 38 -20.88 -10.49 11.13
CA HIS A 38 -20.25 -9.42 11.88
C HIS A 38 -18.93 -9.88 12.48
N TYR A 39 -17.90 -9.06 12.30
CA TYR A 39 -16.59 -9.24 12.92
C TYR A 39 -16.04 -7.87 13.31
N TYR A 40 -15.46 -7.81 14.51
CA TYR A 40 -14.83 -6.62 15.05
C TYR A 40 -13.50 -7.02 15.68
N GLY A 41 -12.42 -6.38 15.25
CA GLY A 41 -11.07 -6.60 15.73
C GLY A 41 -10.47 -5.30 16.23
N PHE A 42 -9.84 -5.38 17.39
CA PHE A 42 -9.00 -4.33 17.96
C PHE A 42 -7.60 -4.91 18.18
N ARG A 43 -6.57 -4.17 17.80
CA ARG A 43 -5.18 -4.53 18.10
C ARG A 43 -4.42 -3.30 18.54
N GLN A 44 -3.72 -3.43 19.67
CA GLN A 44 -2.74 -2.47 20.12
C GLN A 44 -1.36 -3.15 20.12
N GLN A 45 -0.36 -2.45 19.61
CA GLN A 45 1.03 -2.86 19.61
C GLN A 45 1.87 -1.79 20.30
N PHE A 46 2.83 -2.23 21.11
CA PHE A 46 3.87 -1.41 21.71
C PHE A 46 5.22 -2.08 21.42
N GLY A 47 6.28 -1.29 21.23
CA GLY A 47 7.61 -1.83 20.96
C GLY A 47 8.73 -0.85 21.26
N SER A 48 9.96 -1.27 20.97
CA SER A 48 11.15 -0.42 21.07
C SER A 48 11.03 0.84 20.19
N TYR A 49 11.82 1.85 20.51
CA TYR A 49 11.88 3.12 19.79
C TYR A 49 10.52 3.82 19.75
N ASP A 50 9.83 3.88 20.89
CA ASP A 50 8.53 4.54 21.03
C ASP A 50 7.49 4.07 20.00
N LEU A 51 7.54 2.80 19.59
CA LEU A 51 6.56 2.23 18.68
C LEU A 51 5.24 2.04 19.42
N TYR A 52 4.19 2.70 18.94
CA TYR A 52 2.81 2.42 19.31
C TYR A 52 1.92 2.40 18.07
N ARG A 53 1.10 1.36 17.96
CA ARG A 53 0.18 1.20 16.84
C ARG A 53 -1.16 0.68 17.29
N THR A 54 -2.21 1.39 16.88
CA THR A 54 -3.60 1.00 17.07
C THR A 54 -4.19 0.59 15.72
N SER A 55 -4.85 -0.55 15.65
CA SER A 55 -5.55 -1.03 14.46
C SER A 55 -6.97 -1.48 14.78
N LEU A 56 -7.90 -1.10 13.91
CA LEU A 56 -9.32 -1.46 13.97
C LEU A 56 -9.72 -2.19 12.68
N ASP A 57 -10.58 -3.20 12.81
CA ASP A 57 -11.17 -3.94 11.69
C ASP A 57 -12.63 -4.21 12.02
N ALA A 58 -13.55 -3.69 11.22
CA ALA A 58 -14.98 -3.89 11.41
C ALA A 58 -15.61 -4.31 10.08
N THR A 59 -16.41 -5.37 10.09
CA THR A 59 -17.11 -5.83 8.89
C THR A 59 -18.43 -6.49 9.26
N GLY A 60 -19.34 -6.53 8.29
CA GLY A 60 -20.60 -7.23 8.41
C GLY A 60 -21.61 -6.81 7.34
N PRO A 61 -22.83 -7.36 7.40
CA PRO A 61 -23.94 -6.90 6.57
C PRO A 61 -24.48 -5.55 7.05
N VAL A 62 -24.72 -4.63 6.12
CA VAL A 62 -25.41 -3.35 6.37
C VAL A 62 -26.93 -3.55 6.39
N THR A 63 -27.44 -4.52 5.64
CA THR A 63 -28.87 -4.80 5.49
C THR A 63 -29.25 -6.14 6.12
N LYS A 64 -30.52 -6.28 6.52
CA LYS A 64 -31.06 -7.57 7.03
C LYS A 64 -30.97 -8.71 6.01
N ARG A 65 -31.07 -8.39 4.71
CA ARG A 65 -30.95 -9.35 3.61
C ARG A 65 -29.51 -9.77 3.31
N LYS A 66 -28.52 -9.08 3.89
CA LYS A 66 -27.08 -9.31 3.64
C LYS A 66 -26.68 -9.15 2.16
N ASP A 67 -27.44 -8.35 1.41
CA ASP A 67 -27.13 -7.99 0.03
C ASP A 67 -26.11 -6.85 -0.04
N LEU A 68 -26.04 -5.98 0.97
CA LEU A 68 -25.00 -4.96 1.10
C LEU A 68 -24.11 -5.28 2.30
N LEU A 69 -22.81 -5.40 2.06
CA LEU A 69 -21.78 -5.72 3.04
C LEU A 69 -20.76 -4.59 3.12
N TYR A 70 -20.19 -4.37 4.30
CA TYR A 70 -19.13 -3.40 4.51
C TYR A 70 -17.91 -4.01 5.17
N ARG A 71 -16.75 -3.39 4.96
CA ARG A 71 -15.56 -3.56 5.79
C ARG A 71 -14.87 -2.22 5.98
N MET A 72 -14.32 -1.98 7.15
CA MET A 72 -13.56 -0.77 7.45
C MET A 72 -12.32 -1.18 8.23
N ASN A 73 -11.16 -0.89 7.66
CA ASN A 73 -9.88 -1.04 8.33
C ASN A 73 -9.31 0.33 8.63
N LEU A 74 -8.81 0.53 9.84
CA LEU A 74 -8.12 1.75 10.25
C LEU A 74 -6.85 1.38 11.00
N SER A 75 -5.77 2.13 10.79
CA SER A 75 -4.64 2.10 11.73
C SER A 75 -4.03 3.47 11.91
N TYR A 76 -3.57 3.71 13.12
CA TYR A 76 -2.67 4.80 13.47
C TYR A 76 -1.38 4.20 14.02
N GLU A 77 -0.25 4.64 13.52
CA GLU A 77 1.08 4.22 13.96
C GLU A 77 1.94 5.45 14.19
N ASN A 78 2.66 5.45 15.29
CA ASN A 78 3.77 6.36 15.52
C ASN A 78 4.94 5.54 16.07
N SER A 79 6.11 5.81 15.53
CA SER A 79 7.32 5.08 15.87
C SER A 79 8.55 5.93 15.63
N GLY A 80 9.53 5.79 16.51
CA GLY A 80 10.90 6.19 16.27
C GLY A 80 11.69 5.11 15.53
N SER A 81 12.99 5.34 15.44
CA SER A 81 13.95 4.41 14.87
C SER A 81 15.11 4.21 15.82
N PHE A 82 15.90 3.17 15.55
CA PHE A 82 17.21 3.02 16.15
C PHE A 82 18.22 4.05 15.60
N HIS A 83 17.97 4.60 14.41
CA HIS A 83 18.72 5.72 13.84
C HIS A 83 18.21 7.07 14.35
N GLU A 84 19.14 7.95 14.68
CA GLU A 84 18.88 9.35 15.04
C GLU A 84 18.10 10.07 13.92
N PHE A 85 17.23 11.00 14.31
CA PHE A 85 16.43 11.84 13.38
C PHE A 85 15.47 11.08 12.44
N VAL A 86 15.24 9.79 12.68
CA VAL A 86 14.28 8.98 11.91
C VAL A 86 13.09 8.64 12.81
N ASN A 87 11.91 9.09 12.38
CA ASN A 87 10.63 8.79 12.97
C ASN A 87 9.59 8.56 11.87
N LYS A 88 8.44 8.01 12.24
CA LYS A 88 7.34 7.74 11.33
C LYS A 88 6.02 7.93 12.07
N GLU A 89 5.11 8.66 11.43
CA GLU A 89 3.69 8.71 11.74
C GLU A 89 2.91 8.24 10.51
N ASP A 90 1.97 7.32 10.68
CA ASP A 90 1.23 6.68 9.58
C ASP A 90 -0.24 6.49 9.95
N VAL A 91 -1.08 7.20 9.20
CA VAL A 91 -2.55 7.12 9.27
C VAL A 91 -3.04 6.36 8.06
N PHE A 92 -3.83 5.31 8.29
CA PHE A 92 -4.37 4.47 7.24
C PHE A 92 -5.86 4.22 7.46
N LEU A 93 -6.64 4.36 6.40
CA LEU A 93 -8.07 4.10 6.37
C LEU A 93 -8.44 3.38 5.08
N ALA A 94 -9.18 2.29 5.16
CA ALA A 94 -9.65 1.55 3.99
C ALA A 94 -11.08 1.03 4.15
N PRO A 95 -12.11 1.81 3.76
CA PRO A 95 -13.48 1.33 3.69
C PRO A 95 -13.75 0.59 2.37
N VAL A 96 -14.51 -0.49 2.47
CA VAL A 96 -14.97 -1.30 1.34
C VAL A 96 -16.46 -1.53 1.47
N LEU A 97 -17.19 -1.37 0.37
CA LEU A 97 -18.60 -1.70 0.24
C LEU A 97 -18.78 -2.73 -0.87
N LYS A 98 -19.42 -3.86 -0.56
CA LYS A 98 -19.77 -4.89 -1.53
C LYS A 98 -21.28 -5.03 -1.59
N TRP A 99 -21.84 -4.84 -2.78
CA TRP A 99 -23.27 -4.94 -3.05
C TRP A 99 -23.57 -6.10 -4.00
N ASN A 100 -24.21 -7.13 -3.47
CA ASN A 100 -24.82 -8.23 -4.22
C ASN A 100 -26.20 -7.79 -4.69
N ILE A 101 -26.26 -6.99 -5.76
CA ILE A 101 -27.49 -6.40 -6.32
C ILE A 101 -28.50 -7.49 -6.71
N SER A 102 -28.00 -8.59 -7.27
CA SER A 102 -28.78 -9.80 -7.58
C SER A 102 -27.87 -11.03 -7.53
N PRO A 103 -28.40 -12.26 -7.67
CA PRO A 103 -27.55 -13.46 -7.82
C PRO A 103 -26.56 -13.39 -9.00
N ARG A 104 -26.86 -12.55 -10.00
CA ARG A 104 -26.05 -12.39 -11.23
C ARG A 104 -25.29 -11.07 -11.30
N THR A 105 -25.50 -10.14 -10.37
CA THR A 105 -24.91 -8.80 -10.44
C THR A 105 -24.28 -8.42 -9.11
N GLN A 106 -23.00 -8.07 -9.15
CA GLN A 106 -22.25 -7.65 -7.97
C GLN A 106 -21.47 -6.37 -8.28
N ALA A 107 -21.36 -5.48 -7.31
CA ALA A 107 -20.53 -4.29 -7.35
C ALA A 107 -19.71 -4.20 -6.06
N THR A 108 -18.46 -3.78 -6.15
CA THR A 108 -17.58 -3.52 -5.01
C THR A 108 -16.94 -2.16 -5.20
N PHE A 109 -17.00 -1.33 -4.17
CA PHE A 109 -16.34 -0.04 -4.08
C PHE A 109 -15.30 -0.10 -2.98
N GLU A 110 -14.06 0.26 -3.30
CA GLU A 110 -12.94 0.27 -2.36
C GLU A 110 -12.32 1.66 -2.37
N LEU A 111 -11.97 2.15 -1.18
CA LEU A 111 -11.18 3.36 -0.99
C LEU A 111 -10.04 3.03 -0.04
N GLU A 112 -8.85 3.53 -0.31
CA GLU A 112 -7.75 3.55 0.62
C GLU A 112 -7.21 4.97 0.73
N TYR A 113 -6.98 5.41 1.96
CA TYR A 113 -6.28 6.63 2.28
C TYR A 113 -5.09 6.28 3.15
N ASN A 114 -3.91 6.72 2.74
CA ASN A 114 -2.70 6.59 3.52
C ASN A 114 -1.97 7.92 3.60
N HIS A 115 -1.66 8.36 4.80
CA HIS A 115 -0.86 9.55 5.05
C HIS A 115 0.31 9.17 5.95
N GLN A 116 1.51 9.32 5.42
CA GLN A 116 2.75 9.00 6.11
C GLN A 116 3.59 10.26 6.25
N HIS A 117 3.96 10.61 7.46
CA HIS A 117 5.00 11.59 7.74
C HIS A 117 6.21 10.84 8.30
N LYS A 118 7.35 10.89 7.60
CA LYS A 118 8.50 10.07 7.98
C LYS A 118 9.83 10.79 7.77
N GLY A 119 10.71 10.70 8.76
CA GLY A 119 12.12 11.03 8.61
C GLY A 119 12.78 10.08 7.62
N LEU A 120 13.63 10.60 6.74
CA LEU A 120 14.41 9.78 5.84
C LEU A 120 15.64 9.22 6.56
N ASP A 121 15.91 7.95 6.29
CA ASP A 121 17.14 7.29 6.70
C ASP A 121 18.18 7.40 5.58
N GLY A 122 18.70 8.62 5.38
CA GLY A 122 19.51 8.99 4.21
C GLY A 122 21.03 8.91 4.40
N GLY A 123 21.51 8.72 5.63
CA GLY A 123 22.93 8.73 5.96
C GLY A 123 23.48 7.33 6.18
N GLY A 124 23.81 6.62 5.12
CA GLY A 124 24.46 5.30 5.21
C GLY A 124 25.78 5.35 6.01
N VAL A 125 26.25 4.18 6.47
CA VAL A 125 27.51 4.07 7.22
C VAL A 125 28.69 4.48 6.34
N PRO A 126 29.53 5.45 6.75
CA PRO A 126 30.68 5.87 5.97
C PRO A 126 31.63 4.73 5.63
N PHE A 127 32.14 4.75 4.40
CA PHE A 127 33.09 3.78 3.89
C PHE A 127 34.42 4.47 3.63
N LEU A 128 35.49 3.99 4.28
CA LEU A 128 36.82 4.56 4.16
C LEU A 128 37.82 3.45 3.84
N ASN A 129 38.63 3.63 2.80
CA ASN A 129 39.71 2.71 2.41
C ASN A 129 39.27 1.23 2.26
N GLY A 130 38.08 0.98 1.70
CA GLY A 130 37.61 -0.40 1.52
C GLY A 130 36.93 -1.01 2.75
N GLN A 131 36.78 -0.25 3.84
CA GLN A 131 36.21 -0.74 5.10
C GLN A 131 35.08 0.16 5.58
N LEU A 132 34.04 -0.46 6.15
CA LEU A 132 33.02 0.26 6.91
C LEU A 132 33.66 0.82 8.17
N MET A 133 33.40 2.09 8.46
CA MET A 133 33.87 2.69 9.70
C MET A 133 33.12 2.09 10.90
N ASN A 134 33.85 1.83 12.00
CA ASN A 134 33.25 1.36 13.25
C ASN A 134 32.59 2.54 14.00
N VAL A 135 31.31 2.76 13.73
CA VAL A 135 30.52 3.88 14.24
C VAL A 135 29.28 3.35 14.96
N PRO A 136 28.70 4.11 15.92
CA PRO A 136 27.49 3.67 16.62
C PRO A 136 26.37 3.34 15.64
N ILE A 137 25.69 2.21 15.84
CA ILE A 137 24.62 1.73 14.94
C ILE A 137 23.42 2.68 14.83
N GLY A 138 23.23 3.59 15.79
CA GLY A 138 22.16 4.58 15.75
C GLY A 138 22.55 5.89 15.09
N ARG A 139 23.81 6.04 14.67
CA ARG A 139 24.30 7.29 14.09
C ARG A 139 23.69 7.49 12.71
N ASN A 140 22.90 8.55 12.56
CA ASN A 140 22.48 9.03 11.25
C ASN A 140 23.39 10.18 10.81
N TYR A 141 23.99 10.05 9.63
CA TYR A 141 24.86 11.07 9.05
C TYR A 141 24.10 12.11 8.21
N GLY A 142 22.80 11.89 7.99
CA GLY A 142 21.89 12.91 7.46
C GLY A 142 21.40 13.86 8.55
N GLU A 143 20.47 14.73 8.17
CA GLU A 143 19.78 15.64 9.08
C GLU A 143 18.29 15.31 9.13
N TYR A 144 17.59 15.81 10.15
CA TYR A 144 16.14 15.70 10.24
C TYR A 144 15.48 16.36 9.02
N SER A 145 15.01 15.53 8.10
CA SER A 145 14.50 15.93 6.79
C SER A 145 13.24 15.12 6.47
N PRO A 146 12.14 15.39 7.20
CA PRO A 146 10.95 14.57 7.06
C PRO A 146 10.28 14.81 5.71
N GLY A 147 9.84 13.73 5.10
CA GLY A 147 8.97 13.73 3.93
C GLY A 147 7.54 13.37 4.31
N THR A 148 6.60 13.76 3.47
CA THR A 148 5.21 13.32 3.55
C THR A 148 4.87 12.52 2.32
N VAL A 149 4.22 11.37 2.48
CA VAL A 149 3.62 10.61 1.38
C VAL A 149 2.14 10.50 1.68
N GLU A 150 1.31 11.02 0.79
CA GLU A 150 -0.13 10.87 0.83
C GLU A 150 -0.59 10.08 -0.39
N THR A 151 -1.42 9.07 -0.16
CA THR A 151 -1.98 8.22 -1.21
C THR A 151 -3.49 8.11 -1.01
N VAL A 152 -4.24 8.37 -2.08
CA VAL A 152 -5.67 8.12 -2.19
C VAL A 152 -5.87 7.14 -3.34
N PHE A 153 -6.29 5.93 -3.02
CA PHE A 153 -6.68 4.92 -4.01
C PHE A 153 -8.18 4.70 -3.96
N GLY A 154 -8.82 4.64 -5.12
CA GLY A 154 -10.23 4.29 -5.24
C GLY A 154 -10.43 3.25 -6.32
N SER A 155 -11.26 2.24 -6.08
CA SER A 155 -11.62 1.28 -7.12
C SER A 155 -13.11 0.97 -7.14
N PHE A 156 -13.58 0.64 -8.34
CA PHE A 156 -14.92 0.19 -8.61
C PHE A 156 -14.86 -1.08 -9.46
N ASN A 157 -15.32 -2.18 -8.88
CA ASN A 157 -15.37 -3.49 -9.51
C ASN A 157 -16.82 -3.90 -9.69
N TRP A 158 -17.27 -4.07 -10.93
CA TRP A 158 -18.61 -4.49 -11.26
C TRP A 158 -18.60 -5.75 -12.10
N SER A 159 -19.54 -6.65 -11.85
CA SER A 159 -19.71 -7.85 -12.66
C SER A 159 -21.18 -8.15 -12.87
N HIS A 160 -21.52 -8.61 -14.07
CA HIS A 160 -22.85 -9.08 -14.40
C HIS A 160 -22.79 -10.34 -15.25
N GLN A 161 -23.56 -11.35 -14.86
CA GLN A 161 -23.78 -12.56 -15.63
C GLN A 161 -25.09 -12.40 -16.41
N PHE A 162 -25.01 -12.39 -17.74
CA PHE A 162 -26.20 -12.29 -18.59
C PHE A 162 -26.97 -13.62 -18.57
N ASN A 163 -26.23 -14.73 -18.73
CA ASN A 163 -26.72 -16.10 -18.71
C ASN A 163 -25.58 -17.06 -18.34
N ASP A 164 -25.80 -18.37 -18.48
CA ASP A 164 -24.82 -19.37 -18.07
C ASP A 164 -23.53 -19.34 -18.93
N ASP A 165 -23.61 -18.81 -20.16
CA ASP A 165 -22.50 -18.76 -21.10
C ASP A 165 -21.76 -17.41 -21.12
N TRP A 166 -22.44 -16.31 -20.78
CA TRP A 166 -21.93 -14.96 -20.95
C TRP A 166 -21.91 -14.14 -19.66
N SER A 167 -20.77 -13.52 -19.40
CA SER A 167 -20.59 -12.57 -18.31
C SER A 167 -19.69 -11.40 -18.71
N ILE A 168 -19.86 -10.28 -18.01
CA ILE A 168 -19.03 -9.10 -18.15
C ILE A 168 -18.48 -8.69 -16.79
N LYS A 169 -17.21 -8.27 -16.77
CA LYS A 169 -16.55 -7.70 -15.59
C LYS A 169 -15.90 -6.39 -15.98
N HIS A 170 -16.11 -5.36 -15.17
CA HIS A 170 -15.46 -4.08 -15.30
C HIS A 170 -14.73 -3.76 -14.01
N ARG A 171 -13.46 -3.38 -14.13
CA ARG A 171 -12.61 -2.99 -13.02
C ARG A 171 -12.00 -1.64 -13.35
N PHE A 172 -12.32 -0.64 -12.54
CA PHE A 172 -11.80 0.71 -12.67
C PHE A 172 -11.06 1.09 -11.39
N GLY A 173 -9.90 1.72 -11.53
CA GLY A 173 -9.08 2.13 -10.40
C GLY A 173 -8.44 3.49 -10.66
N VAL A 174 -8.40 4.31 -9.61
CA VAL A 174 -7.69 5.59 -9.56
C VAL A 174 -6.72 5.57 -8.41
N ASN A 175 -5.50 6.03 -8.64
CA ASN A 175 -4.49 6.23 -7.60
C ASN A 175 -3.94 7.64 -7.74
N GLN A 176 -4.09 8.43 -6.68
CA GLN A 176 -3.44 9.72 -6.55
C GLN A 176 -2.42 9.61 -5.43
N GLN A 177 -1.18 9.98 -5.73
CA GLN A 177 -0.12 10.05 -4.75
C GLN A 177 0.53 11.43 -4.81
N HIS A 178 0.72 12.02 -3.65
CA HIS A 178 1.54 13.21 -3.44
C HIS A 178 2.68 12.82 -2.51
N ASP A 179 3.92 13.06 -2.93
CA ASP A 179 5.05 12.94 -2.04
C ASP A 179 5.92 14.19 -2.00
N THR A 180 6.38 14.48 -0.80
CA THR A 180 7.45 15.43 -0.52
C THR A 180 8.59 14.68 0.12
N THR A 181 9.80 14.92 -0.35
CA THR A 181 11.01 14.30 0.18
C THR A 181 12.06 15.38 0.26
N ALA A 182 12.83 15.42 1.35
CA ALA A 182 13.96 16.30 1.52
C ALA A 182 15.19 15.43 1.79
N LEU A 183 16.19 15.48 0.93
CA LEU A 183 17.45 14.76 1.12
C LEU A 183 18.53 15.75 1.57
N VAL A 184 19.33 15.30 2.53
CA VAL A 184 20.59 15.94 2.91
C VAL A 184 21.70 14.94 2.65
N TYR A 185 22.58 15.25 1.70
CA TYR A 185 23.70 14.39 1.36
C TYR A 185 24.86 14.61 2.35
N PRO A 186 25.44 13.54 2.92
CA PRO A 186 26.64 13.66 3.73
C PRO A 186 27.93 13.31 2.96
N LEU A 187 28.99 14.04 3.34
CA LEU A 187 30.42 13.85 3.01
C LEU A 187 30.77 13.92 1.52
N LEU A 188 31.66 14.87 1.20
CA LEU A 188 32.34 14.88 -0.09
C LEU A 188 33.37 13.75 -0.17
N SER A 189 33.70 13.34 -1.40
CA SER A 189 34.68 12.28 -1.68
C SER A 189 36.09 12.52 -1.10
N ASP A 190 36.35 13.71 -0.56
CA ASP A 190 37.62 14.08 0.07
C ASP A 190 37.76 13.63 1.54
N ASN A 191 36.71 13.07 2.15
CA ASN A 191 36.67 12.60 3.55
C ASN A 191 37.02 13.67 4.61
N VAL A 192 37.03 14.94 4.25
CA VAL A 192 37.40 16.05 5.15
C VAL A 192 36.35 17.15 5.12
N ASN A 193 35.67 17.35 4.00
CA ASN A 193 34.62 18.35 3.86
C ASN A 193 33.23 17.71 3.79
N VAL A 194 32.26 18.38 4.40
CA VAL A 194 30.84 18.03 4.29
C VAL A 194 30.17 19.12 3.46
N GLU A 195 29.80 18.80 2.22
CA GLU A 195 28.84 19.62 1.48
C GLU A 195 27.45 19.26 1.97
N ARG A 196 26.73 20.24 2.51
CA ARG A 196 25.32 20.10 2.88
C ARG A 196 24.49 20.70 1.77
N GLU A 197 23.94 19.86 0.91
CA GLU A 197 22.93 20.27 -0.04
C GLU A 197 21.56 19.85 0.47
N PHE A 198 20.60 20.77 0.41
CA PHE A 198 19.19 20.45 0.61
C PHE A 198 18.56 20.22 -0.76
N PHE A 199 18.11 18.99 -1.01
CA PHE A 199 17.35 18.66 -2.21
C PHE A 199 15.92 18.27 -1.83
N GLY A 200 14.96 19.10 -2.22
CA GLY A 200 13.54 18.85 -1.99
C GLY A 200 12.82 18.44 -3.28
N THR A 201 12.03 17.37 -3.24
CA THR A 201 11.07 17.05 -4.30
C THR A 201 9.65 17.27 -3.81
N ASN A 202 8.78 17.62 -4.75
CA ASN A 202 7.34 17.69 -4.55
C ASN A 202 6.69 17.08 -5.80
N ASN A 203 6.31 15.81 -5.71
CA ASN A 203 5.80 15.06 -6.86
C ASN A 203 4.32 14.74 -6.68
N GLN A 204 3.59 14.81 -7.78
CA GLN A 204 2.21 14.36 -7.83
C GLN A 204 2.06 13.33 -8.95
N TYR A 205 1.59 12.14 -8.58
CA TYR A 205 1.31 11.04 -9.49
C TYR A 205 -0.19 10.80 -9.53
N ASN A 206 -0.74 10.70 -10.75
CA ASN A 206 -2.13 10.34 -10.98
C ASN A 206 -2.16 9.17 -11.96
N THR A 207 -2.69 8.04 -11.51
CA THR A 207 -2.80 6.82 -12.31
C THR A 207 -4.26 6.43 -12.44
N TYR A 208 -4.68 6.15 -13.67
CA TYR A 208 -6.02 5.67 -13.99
C TYR A 208 -5.89 4.33 -14.69
N SER A 209 -6.70 3.36 -14.28
CA SER A 209 -6.70 2.01 -14.84
C SER A 209 -8.12 1.55 -15.08
N THR A 210 -8.35 0.90 -16.21
CA THR A 210 -9.64 0.32 -16.58
C THR A 210 -9.43 -1.00 -17.28
N ASN A 211 -10.18 -2.02 -16.89
CA ASN A 211 -10.20 -3.34 -17.52
C ASN A 211 -11.64 -3.76 -17.74
N LEU A 212 -11.99 -4.13 -18.96
CA LEU A 212 -13.32 -4.61 -19.33
C LEU A 212 -13.18 -5.99 -19.97
N ASP A 213 -13.69 -7.00 -19.27
CA ASP A 213 -13.59 -8.39 -19.67
C ASP A 213 -14.99 -8.89 -20.06
N LEU A 214 -15.19 -9.26 -21.33
CA LEU A 214 -16.37 -10.01 -21.78
C LEU A 214 -15.97 -11.48 -21.93
N ILE A 215 -16.58 -12.33 -21.11
CA ILE A 215 -16.27 -13.76 -21.04
C ILE A 215 -17.47 -14.52 -21.57
N GLY A 216 -17.24 -15.31 -22.62
CA GLY A 216 -18.25 -16.12 -23.30
C GLY A 216 -17.77 -17.55 -23.46
N HIS A 217 -18.65 -18.52 -23.21
CA HIS A 217 -18.47 -19.90 -23.66
C HIS A 217 -19.19 -20.09 -25.00
N PHE A 218 -18.55 -20.77 -25.94
CA PHE A 218 -19.17 -21.23 -27.17
C PHE A 218 -18.64 -22.61 -27.53
N ASP A 219 -19.54 -23.54 -27.77
CA ASP A 219 -19.15 -24.84 -28.29
C ASP A 219 -18.81 -24.70 -29.77
N THR A 220 -17.55 -24.95 -30.11
CA THR A 220 -17.20 -25.32 -31.48
C THR A 220 -17.51 -26.80 -31.67
N TRP A 221 -17.67 -27.24 -32.92
CA TRP A 221 -18.28 -28.53 -33.24
C TRP A 221 -17.54 -29.70 -32.57
N GLY A 222 -18.21 -30.36 -31.61
CA GLY A 222 -18.00 -31.75 -31.16
C GLY A 222 -16.69 -32.06 -30.44
#